data_AF-A0A533V308-F1
#
_entry.id   AF-A0A533V308-F1
#
_cell.length_a   1.000
_cell.length_b   1.000
_cell.length_c   1.000
_cell.angle_alpha   90.00
_cell.angle_beta   90.00
_cell.angle_gamma   90.00
#
_symmetry.space_group_name_H-M   'P 1'
#
loop_
_entity.id
_entity.type
_entity.pdbx_description
1 polymer ?
#
loop_
_entity_poly.entity_id
_entity_poly.type
_entity_poly.pdbx_seq_one_letter_code
_entity_poly.pdbx_strand_id
1 'polypeptide(L)'
;MREDQTLFTNSRIMLTNIGKLPVTHVVVDYGIKNDTIQSINPGEKISLSPPEGSNLNLVRIMADKGINITTAYRTPIKMPGMMGS
;
A
#
# COMPACT_ATOMS: atom_id res chain seq x y z
N MET A 1 -11.47 -8.80 -21.42
CA MET A 1 -12.12 -8.16 -20.26
C MET A 1 -12.18 -9.12 -19.07
N ARG A 2 -11.03 -9.51 -18.48
CA ARG A 2 -10.98 -10.36 -17.26
C ARG A 2 -9.69 -10.16 -16.46
N GLU A 3 -8.63 -9.64 -17.07
CA GLU A 3 -7.31 -9.56 -16.45
C GLU A 3 -7.17 -8.39 -15.47
N ASP A 4 -7.77 -7.24 -15.78
CA ASP A 4 -7.68 -6.04 -14.94
C ASP A 4 -8.30 -6.26 -13.54
N GLN A 5 -9.44 -6.95 -13.48
CA GLN A 5 -10.19 -7.28 -12.25
C GLN A 5 -9.35 -8.06 -11.21
N THR A 6 -8.35 -8.83 -11.65
CA THR A 6 -7.50 -9.68 -10.80
C THR A 6 -6.37 -8.93 -10.09
N LEU A 7 -5.92 -7.79 -10.64
CA LEU A 7 -4.92 -6.92 -9.99
C LEU A 7 -5.51 -6.15 -8.80
N PHE A 8 -6.81 -5.81 -8.88
CA PHE A 8 -7.53 -5.11 -7.81
C PHE A 8 -7.74 -5.96 -6.57
N THR A 9 -7.88 -7.27 -6.70
CA THR A 9 -8.19 -8.18 -5.58
C THR A 9 -6.96 -8.60 -4.77
N ASN A 10 -5.74 -8.41 -5.27
CA ASN A 10 -4.51 -8.92 -4.62
C ASN A 10 -3.48 -7.85 -4.26
N SER A 11 -3.75 -6.58 -4.53
CA SER A 11 -2.85 -5.51 -4.11
C SER A 11 -2.82 -5.43 -2.59
N ARG A 12 -1.63 -5.44 -1.99
CA ARG A 12 -1.45 -5.29 -0.54
C ARG A 12 -0.41 -4.25 -0.24
N ILE A 13 -0.67 -3.44 0.78
CA ILE A 13 0.28 -2.48 1.31
C ILE A 13 0.81 -3.02 2.63
N MET A 14 2.13 -3.14 2.72
CA MET A 14 2.82 -3.55 3.93
C MET A 14 3.48 -2.32 4.54
N LEU A 15 3.02 -1.93 5.73
CA LEU A 15 3.66 -0.91 6.53
C LEU A 15 4.49 -1.59 7.61
N THR A 16 5.76 -1.24 7.71
CA THR A 16 6.65 -1.73 8.77
C THR A 16 7.35 -0.55 9.42
N ASN A 17 7.25 -0.43 10.74
CA ASN A 17 8.05 0.54 11.47
C ASN A 17 9.44 -0.04 11.75
N ILE A 18 10.44 0.43 11.00
CA ILE A 18 11.86 0.06 11.17
C ILE A 18 12.63 0.98 12.13
N GLY A 19 11.95 1.96 12.72
CA GLY A 19 12.53 2.93 13.65
C GLY A 19 12.59 2.40 15.09
N LYS A 20 13.10 3.25 15.99
CA LYS A 20 13.20 2.95 17.44
C LYS A 20 12.03 3.48 18.26
N LEU A 21 11.18 4.32 17.68
CA LEU A 21 10.04 4.96 18.35
C LEU A 21 8.74 4.59 17.63
N PRO A 22 7.60 4.56 18.34
CA PRO A 22 6.29 4.41 17.71
C PRO A 22 6.02 5.52 16.70
N VAL A 23 5.39 5.16 15.59
CA VAL A 23 4.89 6.10 14.59
C VAL A 23 3.39 6.24 14.78
N THR A 24 2.92 7.45 15.07
CA THR A 24 1.52 7.74 15.44
C THR A 24 0.77 8.48 14.32
N HIS A 25 -0.56 8.35 14.35
CA HIS A 25 -1.49 8.98 13.40
C HIS A 25 -1.11 8.73 11.93
N VAL A 26 -0.90 7.46 11.58
CA VAL A 26 -0.58 7.09 10.20
C VAL A 26 -1.85 7.14 9.36
N VAL A 27 -1.82 7.94 8.29
CA VAL A 27 -2.86 8.05 7.28
C VAL A 27 -2.34 7.44 5.99
N VAL A 28 -3.08 6.48 5.44
CA VAL A 28 -2.80 5.85 4.15
C VAL A 28 -3.85 6.29 3.18
N ASP A 29 -3.45 7.06 2.17
CA ASP A 29 -4.30 7.64 1.15
C ASP A 29 -4.17 6.85 -0.16
N TYR A 30 -5.28 6.23 -0.56
CA TYR A 30 -5.40 5.44 -1.80
C TYR A 30 -5.98 6.26 -2.98
N GLY A 31 -6.16 7.57 -2.80
CA GLY A 31 -6.73 8.52 -3.76
C GLY A 31 -8.26 8.62 -3.71
N ILE A 32 -8.96 7.53 -3.34
CA ILE A 32 -10.43 7.50 -3.21
C ILE A 32 -10.92 7.48 -1.77
N LYS A 33 -10.09 6.96 -0.87
CA LYS A 33 -10.38 6.72 0.54
C LYS A 33 -9.07 6.66 1.30
N ASN A 34 -9.16 6.96 2.58
CA ASN A 34 -8.03 6.89 3.49
C ASN A 34 -8.30 5.87 4.59
N ASP A 35 -7.27 5.14 4.99
CA ASP A 35 -7.23 4.40 6.25
C ASP A 35 -6.41 5.16 7.28
N THR A 36 -6.76 5.02 8.56
CA THR A 36 -6.03 5.66 9.66
C THR A 36 -5.65 4.61 10.70
N ILE A 37 -4.38 4.62 11.09
CA ILE A 37 -3.82 3.75 12.13
C ILE A 37 -3.32 4.66 13.25
N GLN A 38 -3.76 4.38 14.48
CA GLN A 38 -3.38 5.22 15.63
C GLN A 38 -1.88 5.17 15.94
N SER A 39 -1.28 3.98 15.91
CA SER A 39 0.14 3.79 16.20
C SER A 39 0.67 2.51 15.53
N ILE A 40 1.93 2.55 15.11
CA ILE A 40 2.71 1.39 14.66
C ILE A 40 3.95 1.32 15.55
N ASN A 41 4.06 0.30 16.39
CA ASN A 41 5.17 0.13 17.31
C ASN A 41 6.47 -0.25 16.59
N PRO A 42 7.64 0.00 17.18
CA PRO A 42 8.92 -0.45 16.62
C PRO A 42 8.92 -1.95 16.29
N GLY A 43 9.25 -2.30 15.05
CA GLY A 43 9.24 -3.69 14.55
C GLY A 43 7.87 -4.23 14.15
N GLU A 44 6.78 -3.49 14.42
CA GLU A 44 5.44 -3.90 14.04
C GLU A 44 5.20 -3.77 12.54
N LYS A 45 4.41 -4.70 12.01
CA LYS A 45 4.03 -4.78 10.60
C LYS A 45 2.51 -4.84 10.46
N ILE A 46 1.97 -3.97 9.61
CA ILE A 46 0.54 -3.89 9.31
C ILE A 46 0.32 -4.16 7.83
N SER A 47 -0.66 -5.01 7.54
CA SER A 47 -1.11 -5.33 6.19
C SER A 47 -2.43 -4.62 5.93
N LEU A 48 -2.48 -3.82 4.87
CA LEU A 48 -3.69 -3.15 4.42
C LEU A 48 -4.06 -3.58 3.01
N SER A 49 -5.36 -3.64 2.77
CA SER A 49 -5.93 -3.92 1.46
C SER A 49 -6.60 -2.63 0.96
N PRO A 50 -6.10 -2.02 -0.13
CA PRO A 50 -6.75 -0.86 -0.72
C PRO A 50 -8.18 -1.22 -1.17
N PRO A 51 -9.16 -0.31 -0.99
CA PRO A 51 -10.54 -0.54 -1.42
C PRO A 51 -10.66 -0.62 -2.95
N GLU A 52 -11.74 -1.23 -3.43
CA GLU A 52 -12.07 -1.28 -4.85
C GLU A 52 -12.19 0.13 -5.43
N GLY A 53 -11.66 0.33 -6.65
CA GLY A 53 -11.61 1.64 -7.31
C GLY A 53 -10.42 2.51 -6.90
N SER A 54 -9.54 2.04 -6.02
CA SER A 54 -8.32 2.77 -5.64
C SER A 54 -7.41 3.02 -6.83
N ASN A 55 -6.71 4.16 -6.81
CA ASN A 55 -5.72 4.47 -7.82
C ASN A 55 -4.45 3.64 -7.56
N LEU A 56 -4.40 2.43 -8.13
CA LEU A 56 -3.28 1.48 -7.98
C LEU A 56 -1.99 1.93 -8.68
N ASN A 57 -1.83 3.22 -8.98
CA ASN A 57 -0.55 3.78 -9.45
C ASN A 57 0.34 4.19 -8.28
N LEU A 58 -0.23 4.89 -7.29
CA LEU A 58 0.50 5.50 -6.18
C LEU A 58 -0.29 5.37 -4.89
N VAL A 59 0.42 5.15 -3.78
CA VAL A 59 -0.13 5.31 -2.43
C VAL A 59 0.67 6.38 -1.69
N ARG A 60 -0.04 7.24 -0.96
CA ARG A 60 0.57 8.25 -0.10
C ARG A 60 0.37 7.88 1.36
N ILE A 61 1.45 7.95 2.14
CA ILE A 61 1.47 7.61 3.55
C ILE A 61 1.96 8.83 4.30
N MET A 62 1.14 9.34 5.21
CA MET A 62 1.45 10.47 6.06
C MET A 62 1.40 10.01 7.51
N ALA A 63 2.28 10.53 8.36
CA ALA A 63 2.20 10.29 9.80
C ALA A 63 2.75 11.48 10.58
N ASP A 64 2.62 11.42 11.90
CA ASP A 64 3.20 12.42 12.78
C ASP A 64 4.71 12.57 12.58
N LYS A 65 5.24 13.68 13.11
CA LYS A 65 6.67 14.03 13.03
C LYS A 65 7.17 14.23 11.59
N GLY A 66 6.26 14.62 10.68
CA GLY A 66 6.60 15.05 9.32
C GLY A 66 6.87 13.89 8.35
N ILE A 67 6.44 12.67 8.67
CA ILE A 67 6.56 11.54 7.75
C ILE A 67 5.57 11.74 6.61
N ASN A 68 6.08 11.83 5.37
CA ASN A 68 5.26 11.89 4.16
C ASN A 68 5.98 11.10 3.05
N ILE A 69 5.45 9.92 2.74
CA ILE A 69 6.02 8.98 1.79
C ILE A 69 5.02 8.81 0.65
N THR A 70 5.51 8.78 -0.58
CA THR A 70 4.70 8.42 -1.75
C THR A 70 5.43 7.32 -2.48
N THR A 71 4.75 6.20 -2.73
CA THR A 71 5.33 5.03 -3.40
C THR A 71 4.39 4.48 -4.44
N ALA A 72 4.95 3.96 -5.53
CA ALA A 72 4.18 3.29 -6.56
C ALA A 72 3.85 1.85 -6.16
N TYR A 73 2.71 1.35 -6.63
CA TYR A 73 2.42 -0.08 -6.54
C TYR A 73 3.36 -0.86 -7.45
N ARG A 74 3.78 -2.03 -7.01
CA ARG A 74 4.59 -2.93 -7.85
C ARG A 74 3.66 -3.75 -8.73
N THR A 75 3.79 -3.61 -10.04
CA THR A 75 3.18 -4.54 -10.99
C THR A 75 4.02 -5.80 -11.09
N PRO A 76 3.41 -7.00 -11.20
CA PRO A 76 4.15 -8.21 -11.52
C PRO A 76 4.98 -8.00 -12.79
N ILE A 77 6.26 -8.37 -12.75
CA ILE A 77 7.08 -8.34 -13.96
C ILE A 77 6.53 -9.44 -14.87
N LYS A 78 6.13 -9.09 -16.09
CA LYS A 78 5.78 -10.10 -17.11
C LYS A 78 7.05 -10.88 -17.42
N MET A 79 7.15 -12.12 -16.96
CA MET A 79 8.30 -12.98 -17.26
C MET A 79 8.30 -13.33 -18.76
N PRO A 80 9.42 -13.14 -19.49
CA PRO A 80 9.52 -13.61 -20.87
C PRO A 80 9.28 -15.12 -20.91
N GLY A 81 8.26 -15.55 -21.67
CA GLY A 81 7.92 -16.98 -21.81
C GLY A 81 6.63 -17.45 -21.11
N MET A 82 5.89 -16.57 -20.42
CA MET A 82 4.49 -16.85 -20.08
C MET A 82 3.63 -16.75 -21.34
N MET A 83 3.66 -17.78 -22.19
CA MET A 83 2.73 -17.93 -23.31
C MET A 83 1.41 -18.51 -22.76
N GLY A 84 0.33 -17.76 -22.92
CA GLY A 84 -1.00 -18.14 -22.49
C GLY A 84 -2.02 -17.17 -23.08
N SER A 85 -2.25 -17.30 -24.38
CA SER A 85 -3.43 -16.82 -25.10
C SER A 85 -4.04 -18.01 -25.81
#